data_AF-W1Y3N4-F1
#
_entry.id   AF-W1Y3N4-F1
#
_cell.length_a   1.000
_cell.length_b   1.000
_cell.length_c   1.000
_cell.angle_alpha   90.00
_cell.angle_beta   90.00
_cell.angle_gamma   90.00
#
_symmetry.space_group_name_H-M   'P 1'
#
loop_
_entity.id
_entity.type
_entity.pdbx_description
1 polymer ?
#
loop_
_entity_poly.entity_id
_entity_poly.type
_entity_poly.pdbx_seq_one_letter_code
_entity_poly.pdbx_strand_id
1 'polypeptide(L)'
;KIVFCGTLTAGSLKTEITDGKLNIVQEGRVKKFIRELPEITFSGKIALERGLDVRYITERAVFTLKEDGLHLIEIAPGVDLQKDILDKMDFIPVISPRSEERR
;
A
#
# COMPACT_ATOMS: atom_id res chain seq x y z
N LYS A 1 3.89 -16.21 -7.67
CA LYS A 1 3.95 -14.96 -6.86
C LYS A 1 3.71 -13.77 -7.77
N ILE A 2 2.81 -12.86 -7.39
CA ILE A 2 2.45 -11.66 -8.15
C ILE A 2 2.84 -10.45 -7.29
N VAL A 3 3.56 -9.50 -7.89
CA VAL A 3 4.02 -8.29 -7.19
C VAL A 3 3.63 -7.09 -8.01
N PHE A 4 2.75 -6.26 -7.46
CA PHE A 4 2.42 -4.95 -7.99
C PHE A 4 3.32 -3.91 -7.34
N CYS A 5 4.02 -3.13 -8.16
CA CYS A 5 4.84 -2.01 -7.69
C CYS A 5 4.25 -0.70 -8.22
N GLY A 6 4.13 0.28 -7.34
CA GLY A 6 3.62 1.60 -7.70
C GLY A 6 3.78 2.57 -6.55
N THR A 7 3.11 3.71 -6.63
CA THR A 7 3.02 4.65 -5.51
C THR A 7 1.69 4.47 -4.76
N LEU A 8 1.59 4.94 -3.50
CA LEU A 8 0.32 4.93 -2.77
C LEU A 8 -0.69 5.94 -3.36
N THR A 9 -0.20 7.11 -3.75
CA THR A 9 -0.96 8.20 -4.38
C THR A 9 -0.35 8.58 -5.73
N ALA A 10 -1.17 9.05 -6.66
CA ALA A 10 -0.76 9.60 -7.95
C ALA A 10 -0.99 11.13 -8.02
N GLY A 11 -0.51 11.75 -9.11
CA GLY A 11 -0.71 13.18 -9.35
C GLY A 11 0.30 14.05 -8.62
N SER A 12 1.58 13.95 -9.04
CA SER A 12 2.71 14.77 -8.59
C SER A 12 3.23 14.48 -7.17
N LEU A 13 3.09 13.23 -6.70
CA LEU A 13 3.79 12.77 -5.51
C LEU A 13 5.31 13.00 -5.68
N LYS A 14 5.94 13.61 -4.67
CA LYS A 14 7.40 13.71 -4.55
C LYS A 14 7.81 13.24 -3.18
N THR A 15 8.78 12.35 -3.16
CA THR A 15 9.37 11.80 -1.94
C THR A 15 10.88 11.93 -2.01
N GLU A 16 11.50 12.08 -0.85
CA GLU A 16 12.95 12.01 -0.68
C GLU A 16 13.27 11.03 0.44
N ILE A 17 14.49 10.51 0.44
CA ILE A 17 15.00 9.69 1.52
C ILE A 17 16.12 10.48 2.19
N THR A 18 15.97 10.77 3.47
CA THR A 18 16.96 11.50 4.27
C THR A 18 17.15 10.76 5.59
N ASP A 19 18.39 10.51 5.98
CA ASP A 19 18.73 9.78 7.23
C ASP A 19 18.01 8.43 7.38
N GLY A 20 17.86 7.69 6.28
CA GLY A 20 17.18 6.39 6.24
C GLY A 20 15.65 6.45 6.40
N LYS A 21 15.06 7.65 6.42
CA LYS A 21 13.62 7.86 6.54
C LYS A 21 13.05 8.40 5.25
N LEU A 22 11.83 7.97 4.94
CA LEU A 22 11.05 8.51 3.84
C LEU A 22 10.41 9.83 4.27
N ASN A 23 10.64 10.87 3.48
CA ASN A 23 9.99 12.16 3.63
C ASN A 23 9.10 12.43 2.41
N ILE A 24 7.82 12.71 2.65
CA ILE A 24 6.87 13.11 1.61
C ILE A 24 6.96 14.64 1.43
N VAL A 25 7.75 15.07 0.45
CA VAL A 25 7.97 16.50 0.13
C VAL A 25 6.73 17.13 -0.49
N GLN A 26 6.01 16.38 -1.31
CA GLN A 26 4.76 16.81 -1.93
C GLN A 26 3.82 15.62 -2.08
N GLU A 27 2.62 15.70 -1.52
CA GLU A 27 1.65 14.61 -1.59
C GLU A 27 0.97 14.51 -2.97
N GLY A 28 0.62 13.29 -3.38
CA GLY A 28 -0.17 13.03 -4.58
C GLY A 28 -1.63 13.44 -4.41
N ARG A 29 -2.22 13.98 -5.48
CA ARG A 29 -3.63 14.45 -5.47
C ARG A 29 -4.68 13.34 -5.61
N VAL A 30 -4.28 12.16 -6.07
CA VAL A 30 -5.20 11.08 -6.44
C VAL A 30 -4.88 9.83 -5.62
N LYS A 31 -5.87 9.32 -4.88
CA LYS A 31 -5.74 8.05 -4.16
C LYS A 31 -5.77 6.88 -5.16
N LYS A 32 -4.87 5.90 -5.01
CA LYS A 32 -4.84 4.71 -5.88
C LYS A 32 -5.49 3.47 -5.25
N PHE A 33 -5.69 3.49 -3.94
CA PHE A 33 -6.38 2.44 -3.18
C PHE A 33 -7.82 2.86 -2.95
N ILE A 34 -8.66 2.63 -3.96
CA ILE A 34 -10.07 3.02 -4.01
C ILE A 34 -10.98 1.84 -3.69
N ARG A 35 -12.22 2.10 -3.26
CA ARG A 35 -13.19 1.05 -2.89
C ARG A 35 -13.64 0.19 -4.07
N GLU A 36 -13.87 0.81 -5.22
CA GLU A 36 -14.43 0.14 -6.39
C GLU A 36 -13.64 0.54 -7.63
N LEU A 37 -13.23 -0.48 -8.41
CA LEU A 37 -12.57 -0.28 -9.70
C LEU A 37 -13.63 -0.09 -10.79
N PRO A 38 -13.46 0.87 -11.71
CA PRO A 38 -14.33 0.99 -12.88
C PRO A 38 -14.30 -0.26 -13.78
N GLU A 39 -13.13 -0.91 -13.85
CA GLU A 39 -12.92 -2.14 -14.61
C GLU A 39 -11.89 -3.02 -13.90
N ILE A 40 -12.16 -4.33 -13.84
CA ILE A 40 -11.30 -5.31 -13.17
C ILE A 40 -10.37 -5.94 -14.21
N THR A 41 -9.11 -5.52 -14.22
CA THR A 41 -8.04 -6.14 -15.04
C THR A 41 -7.31 -7.27 -14.31
N PHE A 42 -7.37 -7.28 -12.98
CA PHE A 42 -6.83 -8.33 -12.12
C PHE A 42 -7.85 -8.71 -11.03
N SER A 43 -8.25 -9.98 -10.99
CA SER A 43 -9.16 -10.49 -9.96
C SER A 43 -8.38 -11.06 -8.77
N GLY A 44 -8.37 -10.30 -7.68
CA GLY A 44 -7.78 -10.75 -6.41
C GLY A 44 -8.43 -12.03 -5.88
N LYS A 45 -9.75 -12.17 -6.05
CA LYS A 45 -10.50 -13.38 -5.67
C LYS A 45 -9.96 -14.63 -6.36
N ILE A 46 -9.81 -14.58 -7.69
CA ILE A 46 -9.29 -15.73 -8.47
C ILE A 46 -7.84 -16.03 -8.08
N ALA A 47 -7.03 -15.00 -7.79
CA ALA A 47 -5.65 -15.20 -7.35
C ALA A 47 -5.58 -15.95 -6.01
N LEU A 48 -6.44 -15.61 -5.06
CA LEU A 48 -6.57 -16.30 -3.77
C LEU A 48 -7.04 -17.76 -3.95
N GLU A 49 -8.07 -17.99 -4.77
CA GLU A 49 -8.57 -19.34 -5.09
C GLU A 49 -7.47 -20.24 -5.70
N ARG A 50 -6.53 -19.63 -6.43
CA ARG A 50 -5.37 -20.32 -7.01
C ARG A 50 -4.16 -20.42 -6.07
N GLY A 51 -4.29 -19.98 -4.82
CA GLY A 51 -3.20 -20.00 -3.82
C GLY A 51 -2.02 -19.11 -4.19
N LEU A 52 -2.23 -18.03 -4.95
CA LEU A 52 -1.14 -17.14 -5.37
C LEU A 52 -0.82 -16.11 -4.27
N ASP A 53 0.47 -16.01 -3.91
CA ASP A 53 0.98 -14.89 -3.10
C ASP A 53 0.93 -13.58 -3.93
N VAL A 54 0.10 -12.63 -3.50
CA VAL A 54 -0.08 -11.30 -4.11
C VAL A 54 0.40 -10.21 -3.17
N ARG A 55 1.28 -9.34 -3.65
CA ARG A 55 1.81 -8.18 -2.90
C ARG A 55 1.65 -6.88 -3.66
N TYR A 56 1.43 -5.81 -2.91
CA TYR A 56 1.39 -4.43 -3.39
C TYR A 56 2.46 -3.65 -2.66
N ILE A 57 3.51 -3.26 -3.37
CA ILE A 57 4.65 -2.53 -2.83
C ILE A 57 4.52 -1.08 -3.27
N THR A 58 4.51 -0.17 -2.29
CA THR A 58 4.55 1.27 -2.51
C THR A 58 5.83 1.87 -1.96
N GLU A 59 6.02 3.17 -2.16
CA GLU A 59 7.15 3.90 -1.57
C GLU A 59 7.09 3.94 -0.04
N ARG A 60 5.89 3.89 0.55
CA ARG A 60 5.66 4.12 1.99
C ARG A 60 5.11 2.93 2.77
N ALA A 61 4.57 1.92 2.07
CA ALA A 61 3.90 0.77 2.68
C ALA A 61 3.92 -0.48 1.79
N VAL A 62 3.89 -1.65 2.42
CA VAL A 62 3.73 -2.94 1.74
C VAL A 62 2.45 -3.62 2.21
N PHE A 63 1.66 -4.10 1.24
CA PHE A 63 0.44 -4.84 1.49
C PHE A 63 0.50 -6.24 0.89
N THR A 64 -0.23 -7.18 1.50
CA THR A 64 -0.48 -8.51 0.94
C THR A 64 -1.99 -8.77 0.88
N LEU A 65 -2.45 -9.47 -0.15
CA LEU A 65 -3.84 -9.88 -0.26
C LEU A 65 -4.08 -11.19 0.50
N LYS A 66 -5.10 -11.21 1.34
CA LYS A 66 -5.62 -12.39 2.02
C LYS A 66 -7.14 -12.49 1.83
N GLU A 67 -7.74 -13.56 2.36
CA GLU A 67 -9.18 -13.86 2.22
C GLU A 67 -10.08 -12.74 2.76
N ASP A 68 -9.65 -12.05 3.82
CA ASP A 68 -10.34 -10.93 4.49
C ASP A 68 -9.93 -9.55 3.96
N GLY A 69 -9.12 -9.49 2.89
CA GLY A 69 -8.77 -8.26 2.18
C GLY A 69 -7.27 -7.95 2.18
N LEU A 70 -6.94 -6.66 2.05
CA LEU A 70 -5.54 -6.20 2.06
C LEU A 70 -5.03 -6.06 3.48
N HIS A 71 -3.88 -6.67 3.73
CA HIS A 71 -3.15 -6.60 4.99
C HIS A 71 -1.97 -5.67 4.84
N LEU A 72 -1.88 -4.63 5.67
CA LEU A 72 -0.69 -3.81 5.82
C LEU A 72 0.35 -4.60 6.61
N ILE A 73 1.50 -4.89 5.99
CA ILE A 73 2.54 -5.75 6.56
C ILE A 73 3.86 -5.04 6.81
N GLU A 74 4.16 -3.95 6.11
CA GLU A 74 5.36 -3.13 6.35
C GLU A 74 5.01 -1.64 6.16
N ILE A 75 5.66 -0.78 6.94
CA ILE A 75 5.58 0.69 6.86
C ILE A 75 7.02 1.19 6.74
N ALA A 76 7.26 2.12 5.82
CA ALA A 76 8.59 2.70 5.66
C ALA A 76 8.94 3.61 6.86
N PRO A 77 10.20 3.66 7.30
CA PRO A 77 10.62 4.55 8.38
C PRO A 77 10.30 6.02 8.06
N GLY A 78 9.79 6.76 9.04
CA GLY A 78 9.40 8.17 8.89
C GLY A 78 7.98 8.41 8.36
N VAL A 79 7.23 7.35 8.06
CA VAL A 79 5.84 7.41 7.59
C VAL A 79 4.88 7.28 8.77
N ASP A 80 3.94 8.21 8.89
CA ASP A 80 2.87 8.11 9.88
C ASP A 80 1.73 7.21 9.37
N LEU A 81 1.36 6.20 10.15
CA LEU A 81 0.32 5.24 9.76
C LEU A 81 -1.01 5.92 9.43
N GLN A 82 -1.47 6.84 10.28
CA GLN A 82 -2.79 7.44 10.10
C GLN A 82 -2.76 8.44 8.94
N LYS A 83 -1.89 9.43 9.04
CA LYS A 83 -1.85 10.58 8.14
C LYS A 83 -1.36 10.21 6.75
N ASP A 84 -0.32 9.39 6.66
CA ASP A 84 0.38 9.15 5.39
C ASP A 84 -0.08 7.87 4.70
N ILE A 85 -0.75 6.95 5.39
CA ILE A 85 -1.29 5.71 4.79
C ILE A 85 -2.82 5.70 4.84
N LEU A 86 -3.43 5.62 6.03
CA LEU A 86 -4.86 5.36 6.17
C LEU A 86 -5.71 6.49 5.58
N ASP A 87 -5.38 7.75 5.84
CA ASP A 87 -6.08 8.93 5.29
C ASP A 87 -5.91 9.06 3.76
N LYS A 88 -4.93 8.36 3.18
CA LYS A 88 -4.61 8.37 1.74
C LYS A 88 -5.26 7.19 0.99
N MET A 89 -6.05 6.37 1.67
CA MET A 89 -6.83 5.28 1.09
C MET A 89 -8.33 5.58 1.24
N ASP A 90 -9.19 4.92 0.45
CA ASP A 90 -10.65 5.04 0.60
C ASP A 90 -11.27 3.89 1.43
N PHE A 91 -10.45 2.93 1.82
CA PHE A 91 -10.81 1.85 2.74
C PHE A 91 -9.66 1.61 3.72
N ILE A 92 -10.00 0.98 4.85
CA ILE A 92 -9.04 0.68 5.91
C ILE A 92 -8.52 -0.75 5.66
N PRO A 93 -7.22 -0.96 5.41
CA PRO A 93 -6.64 -2.29 5.34
C PRO A 93 -6.62 -2.95 6.73
N VAL A 94 -6.53 -4.28 6.76
CA VAL A 94 -6.27 -5.00 8.01
C VAL A 94 -4.85 -4.71 8.45
N ILE A 95 -4.68 -4.20 9.67
CA ILE A 95 -3.37 -3.92 10.23
C ILE A 95 -2.83 -5.23 10.79
N SER A 96 -1.77 -5.76 10.17
CA SER A 96 -1.10 -6.94 10.70
C SER A 96 -0.54 -6.60 12.09
N PRO A 97 -0.80 -7.40 13.14
CA PRO A 97 -0.24 -7.16 14.48
C PRO A 97 1.30 -7.24 14.52
N ARG A 98 1.91 -7.66 13.40
CA ARG A 98 3.35 -7.74 13.18
C ARG A 98 3.74 -6.90 11.96
N SER A 99 3.44 -5.61 11.97
CA SER A 99 4.10 -4.67 11.07
C SER A 99 5.53 -4.45 11.59
N GLU A 100 6.49 -5.17 11.05
CA GLU A 100 7.92 -4.99 11.38
C GLU A 100 8.40 -3.69 10.72
N GLU A 101 8.73 -2.69 11.54
CA GLU A 101 9.46 -1.50 11.09
C GLU A 101 10.88 -1.95 10.70
N ARG A 102 11.19 -1.95 9.39
CA ARG A 102 12.53 -2.32 8.94
C ARG A 102 13.50 -1.20 9.29
N ARG A 103 14.44 -1.51 10.20
CA ARG A 103 15.65 -0.73 10.50
C ARG A 103 16.57 -0.59 9.30
#